data_AF-A0A7R9H4J1-F1
#
_entry.id   AF-A0A7R9H4J1-F1
#
_cell.length_a   1.000
_cell.length_b   1.000
_cell.length_c   1.000
_cell.angle_alpha   90.00
_cell.angle_beta   90.00
_cell.angle_gamma   90.00
#
_symmetry.space_group_name_H-M   'P 1'
#
loop_
_entity.id
_entity.type
_entity.pdbx_description
1 polymer ?
#
loop_
_entity_poly.entity_id
_entity_poly.type
_entity_poly.pdbx_seq_one_letter_code
_entity_poly.pdbx_strand_id
1 'polypeptide(L)'
;LQSPDCKHIHDFILESINILLILNLEMLIFQDIENGYFLNVNTQVERVCKQLAADPNLKGGYNAIGFSQGAQFLRAVAQRCPTPPILNLISIGGQHQGVYGVPDCGYPKHKYCDYIRKILTHAAYFSWVQKELVQAEYWHDPLKEDEYRQASIFLADINNEKVKNATYKENLLQLNSFVLVKFNNDTIVQPKETEWFGFYKPGQAKDFYTLQESDLYTQYIIHGSDQGWPNDNIEGRKKRIRSII
;
A
#
# COMPACT_ATOMS: atom_id res chain seq x y z
N LEU A 1 9.98 -15.36 0.02
CA LEU A 1 11.32 -14.80 -0.34
C LEU A 1 12.09 -15.71 -1.31
N GLN A 2 11.72 -15.76 -2.60
CA GLN A 2 12.56 -16.41 -3.62
C GLN A 2 12.63 -15.65 -4.96
N SER A 3 12.30 -14.35 -4.98
CA SER A 3 12.91 -13.48 -6.00
C SER A 3 14.36 -13.21 -5.57
N PRO A 4 15.33 -13.23 -6.50
CA PRO A 4 16.73 -12.95 -6.18
C PRO A 4 16.90 -11.62 -5.42
N ASP A 5 16.12 -10.60 -5.77
CA ASP A 5 16.24 -9.25 -5.20
C ASP A 5 15.84 -9.20 -3.73
N CYS A 6 14.75 -9.89 -3.38
CA CYS A 6 14.28 -10.00 -2.00
C CYS A 6 15.26 -10.74 -1.08
N LYS A 7 15.97 -11.74 -1.61
CA LYS A 7 17.01 -12.46 -0.87
C LYS A 7 18.24 -11.58 -0.63
N HIS A 8 18.70 -10.84 -1.64
CA HIS A 8 19.84 -9.93 -1.47
C HIS A 8 19.57 -8.85 -0.41
N ILE A 9 18.34 -8.32 -0.34
CA ILE A 9 18.00 -7.31 0.65
C ILE A 9 17.92 -7.93 2.05
N HIS A 10 17.35 -9.13 2.18
CA HIS A 10 17.38 -9.86 3.44
C HIS A 10 18.81 -10.08 3.92
N ASP A 11 19.68 -10.59 3.06
CA ASP A 11 21.08 -10.89 3.39
C ASP A 11 21.84 -9.60 3.75
N PHE A 12 21.63 -8.51 2.99
CA PHE A 12 22.17 -7.19 3.30
C PHE A 12 21.69 -6.63 4.64
N ILE A 13 20.40 -6.79 4.97
CA ILE A 13 19.84 -6.34 6.25
C ILE A 13 20.45 -7.14 7.40
N LEU A 14 20.55 -8.47 7.29
CA LEU A 14 21.17 -9.32 8.31
C LEU A 14 22.64 -9.00 8.51
N GLU A 15 23.38 -8.70 7.44
CA GLU A 15 24.80 -8.34 7.50
C GLU A 15 25.03 -6.93 8.07
N SER A 16 24.14 -5.98 7.76
CA SER A 16 24.32 -4.57 8.10
C SER A 16 23.69 -4.17 9.42
N ILE A 17 22.66 -4.89 9.86
CA ILE A 17 21.90 -4.56 11.06
C ILE A 17 21.58 -5.87 11.78
N ASN A 18 21.97 -5.98 13.05
CA ASN A 18 21.66 -7.13 13.91
C ASN A 18 20.15 -7.15 14.29
N ILE A 19 19.27 -6.90 13.33
CA ILE A 19 17.82 -6.94 13.42
C ILE A 19 17.37 -8.29 12.86
N LEU A 20 16.81 -9.11 13.75
CA LEU A 20 16.03 -10.28 13.38
C LEU A 20 14.75 -9.79 12.68
N LEU A 21 14.63 -9.97 11.36
CA LEU A 21 13.35 -9.82 10.67
C LEU A 21 13.24 -10.78 9.48
N ILE A 22 12.53 -11.89 9.66
CA ILE A 22 11.61 -12.39 8.63
C ILE A 22 10.47 -13.16 9.31
N LEU A 23 9.24 -12.64 9.27
CA LEU A 23 8.09 -13.53 9.15
C LEU A 23 8.00 -13.91 7.67
N ASN A 24 8.56 -15.07 7.34
CA ASN A 24 8.15 -15.76 6.13
C ASN A 24 6.70 -16.14 6.41
N LEU A 25 5.76 -15.49 5.73
CA LEU A 25 4.46 -16.09 5.49
C LEU A 25 4.75 -17.35 4.67
N GLU A 26 5.04 -18.46 5.34
CA GLU A 26 5.39 -19.73 4.69
C GLU A 26 4.22 -20.19 3.82
N MET A 27 4.28 -19.89 2.52
CA MET A 27 3.51 -20.60 1.51
C MET A 27 4.48 -21.09 0.43
N LEU A 28 4.10 -22.17 -0.27
CA LEU A 28 4.88 -22.72 -1.38
C LEU A 28 5.13 -21.64 -2.44
N ILE A 29 6.33 -21.57 -3.03
CA ILE A 29 6.77 -20.51 -3.96
C ILE A 29 5.78 -20.25 -5.09
N PHE A 30 5.24 -21.31 -5.69
CA PHE A 30 4.25 -21.19 -6.77
C PHE A 30 2.94 -20.57 -6.26
N GLN A 31 2.52 -20.98 -5.06
CA GLN A 31 1.34 -20.46 -4.40
C GLN A 31 1.54 -19.01 -3.94
N ASP A 32 2.74 -18.62 -3.50
CA ASP A 32 3.11 -17.23 -3.20
C ASP A 32 3.03 -16.33 -4.44
N ILE A 33 3.56 -16.80 -5.58
CA ILE A 33 3.49 -16.06 -6.84
C ILE A 33 2.04 -15.95 -7.28
N GLU A 34 1.28 -17.04 -7.31
CA GLU A 34 -0.12 -17.05 -7.71
C GLU A 34 -0.98 -16.16 -6.80
N ASN A 35 -0.79 -16.24 -5.48
CA ASN A 35 -1.47 -15.38 -4.52
C ASN A 35 -1.15 -13.90 -4.70
N GLY A 36 0.06 -13.57 -5.16
CA GLY A 36 0.45 -12.19 -5.50
C GLY A 36 -0.38 -11.57 -6.63
N TYR A 37 -1.03 -12.38 -7.46
CA TYR A 37 -1.90 -11.94 -8.56
C TYR A 37 -3.38 -12.23 -8.31
N PHE A 38 -3.73 -13.35 -7.67
CA PHE A 38 -5.09 -13.87 -7.68
C PHE A 38 -5.73 -14.07 -6.31
N LEU A 39 -4.98 -13.93 -5.20
CA LEU A 39 -5.58 -14.03 -3.87
C LEU A 39 -6.05 -12.65 -3.41
N ASN A 40 -7.33 -12.56 -3.06
CA ASN A 40 -7.91 -11.32 -2.56
C ASN A 40 -7.06 -10.63 -1.47
N VAL A 41 -6.74 -9.35 -1.64
CA VAL A 41 -5.81 -8.62 -0.76
C VAL A 41 -6.34 -8.50 0.67
N ASN A 42 -7.65 -8.31 0.85
CA ASN A 42 -8.24 -8.27 2.19
C ASN A 42 -8.01 -9.60 2.94
N THR A 43 -8.17 -10.73 2.24
CA THR A 43 -7.84 -12.06 2.77
C THR A 43 -6.35 -12.21 3.09
N GLN A 44 -5.46 -11.69 2.24
CA GLN A 44 -4.02 -11.69 2.51
C GLN A 44 -3.71 -10.94 3.80
N VAL A 45 -4.22 -9.71 3.95
CA VAL A 45 -4.02 -8.87 5.15
C VAL A 45 -4.54 -9.58 6.39
N GLU A 46 -5.73 -10.19 6.34
CA GLU A 46 -6.27 -10.94 7.48
C GLU A 46 -5.38 -12.11 7.89
N ARG A 47 -4.85 -12.88 6.92
CA ARG A 47 -3.91 -13.97 7.19
C ARG A 47 -2.63 -13.46 7.84
N VAL A 48 -2.06 -12.36 7.32
CA VAL A 48 -0.86 -11.74 7.90
C VAL A 48 -1.13 -11.29 9.33
N CYS A 49 -2.24 -10.59 9.59
CA CYS A 49 -2.62 -10.17 10.94
C CYS A 49 -2.70 -11.36 11.92
N LYS A 50 -3.29 -12.48 11.50
CA LYS A 50 -3.38 -13.69 12.35
C LYS A 50 -2.00 -14.29 12.65
N GLN A 51 -1.12 -14.34 11.66
CA GLN A 51 0.24 -14.87 11.86
C GLN A 51 1.07 -13.98 12.78
N LEU A 52 1.01 -12.65 12.58
CA LEU A 52 1.67 -11.67 13.44
C LEU A 52 1.19 -11.78 14.89
N ALA A 53 -0.12 -11.91 15.11
CA ALA A 53 -0.71 -12.06 16.43
C ALA A 53 -0.31 -13.38 17.13
N ALA A 54 -0.04 -14.43 16.36
CA ALA A 54 0.36 -15.73 16.89
C ALA A 54 1.85 -15.81 17.27
N ASP A 55 2.71 -14.91 16.75
CA ASP A 55 4.13 -14.92 17.03
C ASP A 55 4.46 -14.23 18.37
N PRO A 56 4.90 -14.99 19.41
CA PRO A 56 5.21 -14.41 20.71
C PRO A 56 6.39 -13.44 20.67
N ASN A 57 7.29 -13.54 19.69
CA ASN A 57 8.47 -12.67 19.58
C ASN A 57 8.11 -11.26 19.12
N LEU A 58 6.96 -11.09 18.46
CA LEU A 58 6.51 -9.79 17.96
C LEU A 58 5.68 -8.99 18.97
N LYS A 59 5.37 -9.56 20.15
CA LYS A 59 4.53 -8.89 21.16
C LYS A 59 5.03 -7.50 21.57
N GLY A 60 6.35 -7.28 21.55
CA GLY A 60 6.99 -6.00 21.86
C GLY A 60 6.94 -4.97 20.73
N GLY A 61 6.37 -5.32 19.57
CA GLY A 61 6.38 -4.54 18.36
C GLY A 61 7.51 -4.92 17.40
N TYR A 62 7.35 -4.56 16.13
CA TYR A 62 8.25 -4.97 15.05
C TYR A 62 8.38 -3.90 13.98
N ASN A 63 9.46 -3.93 13.22
CA ASN A 63 9.63 -3.09 12.03
C ASN A 63 9.11 -3.83 10.80
N ALA A 64 8.63 -3.10 9.82
CA ALA A 64 8.05 -3.65 8.61
C ALA A 64 8.65 -2.96 7.38
N ILE A 65 9.06 -3.75 6.38
CA ILE A 65 9.56 -3.26 5.10
C ILE A 65 8.72 -3.89 4.00
N GLY A 66 8.09 -3.06 3.18
CA GLY A 66 7.27 -3.50 2.05
C GLY A 66 7.87 -3.04 0.73
N PHE A 67 7.94 -3.96 -0.22
CA PHE A 67 8.40 -3.70 -1.59
C PHE A 67 7.21 -3.65 -2.54
N SER A 68 7.18 -2.64 -3.41
CA SER A 68 6.12 -2.49 -4.42
C SER A 68 4.75 -2.66 -3.77
N GLN A 69 3.90 -3.58 -4.27
CA GLN A 69 2.55 -3.78 -3.73
C GLN A 69 2.52 -4.17 -2.23
N GLY A 70 3.58 -4.82 -1.73
CA GLY A 70 3.69 -5.21 -0.33
C GLY A 70 3.72 -4.01 0.63
N ALA A 71 4.12 -2.83 0.15
CA ALA A 71 4.13 -1.62 0.95
C ALA A 71 2.73 -1.14 1.35
N GLN A 72 1.79 -1.04 0.40
CA GLN A 72 0.41 -0.70 0.73
C GLN A 72 -0.31 -1.84 1.48
N PHE A 73 0.12 -3.10 1.32
CA PHE A 73 -0.43 -4.21 2.10
C PHE A 73 0.00 -4.11 3.58
N LEU A 74 1.27 -3.82 3.85
CA LEU A 74 1.74 -3.59 5.23
C LEU A 74 1.16 -2.31 5.84
N ARG A 75 0.89 -1.28 5.03
CA ARG A 75 0.09 -0.13 5.49
C ARG A 75 -1.32 -0.56 5.91
N ALA A 76 -1.98 -1.43 5.14
CA ALA A 76 -3.28 -1.97 5.51
C ALA A 76 -3.23 -2.79 6.81
N VAL A 77 -2.17 -3.60 7.01
CA VAL A 77 -1.89 -4.29 8.29
C VAL A 77 -1.81 -3.27 9.44
N ALA A 78 -1.00 -2.21 9.27
CA ALA A 78 -0.88 -1.15 10.27
C ALA A 78 -2.23 -0.51 10.62
N GLN A 79 -3.09 -0.27 9.62
CA GLN A 79 -4.39 0.36 9.81
C GLN A 79 -5.42 -0.59 10.44
N ARG A 80 -5.41 -1.89 10.09
CA ARG A 80 -6.47 -2.86 10.42
C ARG A 80 -6.20 -3.71 11.66
N CYS A 81 -4.94 -4.02 11.95
CA CYS A 81 -4.57 -4.87 13.08
C CYS A 81 -3.40 -4.26 13.86
N PRO A 82 -3.67 -3.33 14.80
CA PRO A 82 -2.62 -2.59 15.52
C PRO A 82 -1.87 -3.42 16.57
N THR A 83 -2.11 -4.73 16.66
CA THR A 83 -1.50 -5.61 17.66
C THR A 83 -1.07 -6.93 17.01
N PRO A 84 0.23 -7.31 17.09
CA PRO A 84 1.33 -6.53 17.63
C PRO A 84 1.59 -5.22 16.86
N PRO A 85 2.17 -4.18 17.48
CA PRO A 85 2.31 -2.88 16.84
C PRO A 85 3.47 -2.87 15.83
N ILE A 86 3.21 -2.33 14.63
CA ILE A 86 4.29 -1.90 13.74
C ILE A 86 4.92 -0.65 14.35
N LEU A 87 6.24 -0.68 14.56
CA LEU A 87 7.01 0.44 15.09
C LEU A 87 7.44 1.37 13.96
N ASN A 88 8.17 0.85 12.97
CA ASN A 88 8.58 1.60 11.79
C ASN A 88 8.13 0.88 10.53
N LEU A 89 7.50 1.60 9.61
CA LEU A 89 7.11 1.09 8.30
C LEU A 89 7.99 1.74 7.23
N ILE A 90 8.67 0.94 6.42
CA ILE A 90 9.46 1.38 5.27
C ILE A 90 8.77 0.88 4.01
N SER A 91 8.28 1.81 3.20
CA SER A 91 7.69 1.58 1.88
C SER A 91 8.75 1.82 0.82
N ILE A 92 9.04 0.81 0.01
CA ILE A 92 10.00 0.89 -1.09
C ILE A 92 9.27 0.73 -2.41
N GLY A 93 9.06 1.86 -3.09
CA GLY A 93 8.30 1.92 -4.35
C GLY A 93 6.82 1.57 -4.21
N GLY A 94 6.21 1.83 -3.06
CA GLY A 94 4.83 1.41 -2.74
C GLY A 94 3.74 2.25 -3.39
N GLN A 95 2.67 1.64 -3.89
CA GLN A 95 1.62 2.37 -4.63
C GLN A 95 0.47 2.82 -3.74
N HIS A 96 0.73 3.83 -2.91
CA HIS A 96 -0.20 4.20 -1.83
C HIS A 96 -1.47 4.92 -2.31
N GLN A 97 -1.47 5.50 -3.50
CA GLN A 97 -2.67 5.99 -4.20
C GLN A 97 -3.09 5.06 -5.34
N GLY A 98 -2.59 3.82 -5.37
CA GLY A 98 -2.87 2.90 -6.47
C GLY A 98 -2.10 3.24 -7.74
N VAL A 99 -2.56 2.65 -8.85
CA VAL A 99 -1.98 2.84 -10.18
C VAL A 99 -3.07 3.10 -11.22
N TYR A 100 -2.71 3.88 -12.23
CA TYR A 100 -3.48 4.13 -13.45
C TYR A 100 -2.56 4.04 -14.67
N GLY A 101 -2.02 2.85 -14.86
CA GLY A 101 -1.14 2.52 -15.96
C GLY A 101 -0.67 1.08 -15.79
N VAL A 102 -0.47 0.42 -16.92
CA VAL A 102 0.15 -0.91 -16.94
C VAL A 102 1.51 -0.71 -17.60
N PRO A 103 2.62 -1.20 -16.99
CA PRO A 103 3.94 -1.08 -17.58
C PRO A 103 3.92 -1.51 -19.04
N ASP A 104 4.77 -0.90 -19.87
CA ASP A 104 5.04 -1.43 -21.20
C ASP A 104 5.72 -2.79 -20.98
N CYS A 105 4.94 -3.86 -21.07
CA CYS A 105 5.43 -5.21 -20.85
C CYS A 105 6.38 -5.53 -22.00
N GLY A 106 7.67 -5.29 -21.73
CA GLY A 106 8.77 -5.40 -22.67
C GLY A 106 8.69 -6.68 -23.49
N TYR A 107 9.17 -6.60 -24.72
CA TYR A 107 9.20 -7.72 -25.65
C TYR A 107 9.98 -8.92 -25.07
N PRO A 108 9.50 -10.17 -25.24
CA PRO A 108 8.33 -10.57 -26.00
C PRO A 108 7.04 -10.42 -25.18
N LYS A 109 6.05 -9.75 -25.78
CA LYS A 109 4.72 -9.49 -25.24
C LYS A 109 4.11 -10.74 -24.60
N HIS A 110 4.14 -10.83 -23.28
CA HIS A 110 3.39 -11.85 -22.56
C HIS A 110 1.90 -11.57 -22.78
N LYS A 111 1.19 -12.47 -23.48
CA LYS A 111 -0.26 -12.35 -23.75
C LYS A 111 -1.09 -12.00 -22.51
N TYR A 112 -0.62 -12.46 -21.34
CA TYR A 112 -1.22 -12.18 -20.03
C TYR A 112 -1.18 -10.70 -19.64
N CYS A 113 -0.12 -9.96 -19.99
CA CYS A 113 -0.03 -8.54 -19.64
C CYS A 113 -0.99 -7.67 -20.47
N ASP A 114 -1.07 -7.91 -21.78
CA ASP A 114 -2.07 -7.22 -22.63
C ASP A 114 -3.50 -7.54 -22.18
N TYR A 115 -3.74 -8.77 -21.70
CA TYR A 115 -5.03 -9.18 -21.15
C TYR A 115 -5.35 -8.47 -19.84
N ILE A 116 -4.41 -8.45 -18.88
CA ILE A 116 -4.54 -7.71 -17.61
C ILE A 116 -4.76 -6.22 -17.89
N ARG A 117 -4.02 -5.64 -18.84
CA ARG A 117 -4.22 -4.25 -19.26
C ARG A 117 -5.65 -3.98 -19.72
N LYS A 118 -6.20 -4.83 -20.59
CA LYS A 118 -7.59 -4.67 -21.06
C LYS A 118 -8.60 -4.85 -19.94
N ILE A 119 -8.37 -5.82 -19.04
CA ILE A 119 -9.21 -5.99 -17.85
C ILE A 119 -9.16 -4.75 -16.98
N LEU A 120 -7.99 -4.26 -16.62
CA LEU A 120 -7.87 -3.10 -15.74
C LEU A 120 -8.51 -1.85 -16.37
N THR A 121 -8.34 -1.66 -17.69
CA THR A 121 -8.90 -0.51 -18.40
C THR A 121 -10.44 -0.54 -18.52
N HIS A 122 -11.05 -1.73 -18.63
CA HIS A 122 -12.48 -1.83 -18.99
C HIS A 122 -13.35 -2.56 -17.96
N ALA A 123 -12.75 -3.28 -17.04
CA ALA A 123 -13.40 -4.28 -16.20
C ALA A 123 -12.88 -4.31 -14.75
N ALA A 124 -11.91 -3.45 -14.37
CA ALA A 124 -11.32 -3.43 -13.03
C ALA A 124 -12.37 -3.43 -11.92
N TYR A 125 -13.46 -2.68 -12.11
CA TYR A 125 -14.48 -2.45 -11.11
C TYR A 125 -15.64 -3.44 -11.13
N PHE A 126 -15.59 -4.48 -11.98
CA PHE A 126 -16.54 -5.59 -11.83
C PHE A 126 -16.25 -6.37 -10.55
N SER A 127 -17.32 -6.76 -9.84
CA SER A 127 -17.22 -7.40 -8.53
C SER A 127 -16.39 -8.68 -8.51
N TRP A 128 -16.38 -9.45 -9.60
CA TRP A 128 -15.57 -10.66 -9.72
C TRP A 128 -14.09 -10.33 -9.98
N VAL A 129 -13.80 -9.30 -10.78
CA VAL A 129 -12.42 -8.85 -11.03
C VAL A 129 -11.80 -8.32 -9.74
N GLN A 130 -12.54 -7.49 -8.99
CA GLN A 130 -12.09 -7.01 -7.67
C GLN A 130 -11.77 -8.15 -6.70
N LYS A 131 -12.46 -9.29 -6.77
CA LYS A 131 -12.24 -10.41 -5.84
C LYS A 131 -11.09 -11.34 -6.24
N GLU A 132 -10.86 -11.47 -7.54
CA GLU A 132 -9.96 -12.49 -8.11
C GLU A 132 -8.67 -11.90 -8.69
N LEU A 133 -8.52 -10.58 -8.78
CA LEU A 133 -7.32 -9.93 -9.34
C LEU A 133 -6.78 -8.85 -8.40
N VAL A 134 -5.63 -9.12 -7.80
CA VAL A 134 -4.93 -8.25 -6.85
C VAL A 134 -4.68 -6.85 -7.43
N GLN A 135 -4.26 -6.76 -8.69
CA GLN A 135 -3.98 -5.48 -9.34
C GLN A 135 -5.22 -4.61 -9.50
N ALA A 136 -6.42 -5.21 -9.60
CA ALA A 136 -7.67 -4.46 -9.70
C ALA A 136 -8.04 -3.83 -8.35
N GLU A 137 -7.69 -4.46 -7.24
CA GLU A 137 -8.01 -3.98 -5.88
C GLU A 137 -7.34 -2.64 -5.54
N TYR A 138 -6.24 -2.30 -6.24
CA TYR A 138 -5.56 -1.00 -6.17
C TYR A 138 -5.46 -0.27 -7.51
N TRP A 139 -6.31 -0.63 -8.47
CA TRP A 139 -6.51 0.16 -9.68
C TRP A 139 -7.34 1.40 -9.36
N HIS A 140 -6.79 2.56 -9.68
CA HIS A 140 -7.39 3.85 -9.35
C HIS A 140 -7.55 4.67 -10.62
N ASP A 141 -8.75 4.67 -11.20
CA ASP A 141 -9.05 5.42 -12.42
C ASP A 141 -9.39 6.88 -12.10
N PRO A 142 -8.49 7.85 -12.38
CA PRO A 142 -8.73 9.24 -12.07
C PRO A 142 -9.77 9.87 -12.99
N LEU A 143 -10.13 9.23 -14.12
CA LEU A 143 -11.21 9.69 -15.00
C LEU A 143 -12.59 9.30 -14.44
N LYS A 144 -12.64 8.32 -13.53
CA LYS A 144 -13.87 7.74 -12.97
C LYS A 144 -13.78 7.51 -11.46
N GLU A 145 -13.39 8.56 -10.75
CA GLU A 145 -13.25 8.59 -9.29
C GLU A 145 -14.45 8.00 -8.54
N ASP A 146 -15.68 8.34 -8.94
CA ASP A 146 -16.88 7.83 -8.25
C ASP A 146 -17.07 6.32 -8.42
N GLU A 147 -16.75 5.78 -9.61
CA GLU A 147 -16.77 4.33 -9.87
C GLU A 147 -15.69 3.63 -9.03
N TYR A 148 -14.47 4.19 -9.01
CA TYR A 148 -13.36 3.73 -8.18
C TYR A 148 -13.74 3.67 -6.70
N ARG A 149 -14.24 4.78 -6.12
CA ARG A 149 -14.61 4.85 -4.70
C ARG A 149 -15.68 3.81 -4.36
N GLN A 150 -16.69 3.65 -5.20
CA GLN A 150 -17.77 2.71 -4.93
C GLN A 150 -17.34 1.24 -5.06
N ALA A 151 -16.57 0.92 -6.10
CA ALA A 151 -16.28 -0.46 -6.48
C ALA A 151 -14.98 -1.02 -5.90
N SER A 152 -13.95 -0.19 -5.65
CA SER A 152 -12.70 -0.67 -5.06
C SER A 152 -12.97 -1.28 -3.68
N ILE A 153 -12.51 -2.52 -3.49
CA ILE A 153 -12.73 -3.27 -2.25
C ILE A 153 -11.54 -3.20 -1.28
N PHE A 154 -10.43 -2.59 -1.69
CA PHE A 154 -9.20 -2.51 -0.89
C PHE A 154 -8.68 -1.09 -0.81
N LEU A 155 -8.22 -0.52 -1.92
CA LEU A 155 -7.52 0.77 -1.89
C LEU A 155 -8.42 1.91 -1.41
N ALA A 156 -9.65 2.01 -1.92
CA ALA A 156 -10.60 3.03 -1.48
C ALA A 156 -11.00 2.89 0.00
N ASP A 157 -10.92 1.68 0.57
CA ASP A 157 -11.16 1.44 1.99
C ASP A 157 -9.97 1.93 2.84
N ILE A 158 -8.74 1.49 2.53
CA ILE A 158 -7.55 1.89 3.31
C ILE A 158 -7.16 3.35 3.10
N ASN A 159 -7.62 3.98 2.01
CA ASN A 159 -7.53 5.42 1.77
C ASN A 159 -8.76 6.19 2.25
N ASN A 160 -9.70 5.50 2.90
CA ASN A 160 -10.74 6.13 3.71
C ASN A 160 -11.71 6.96 2.82
N GLU A 161 -11.90 6.52 1.58
CA GLU A 161 -12.69 7.19 0.55
C GLU A 161 -14.15 6.69 0.49
N LYS A 162 -14.44 5.52 1.07
CA LYS A 162 -15.79 4.94 1.17
C LYS A 162 -16.49 5.37 2.45
N VAL A 163 -15.95 4.92 3.57
CA VAL A 163 -16.44 5.16 4.92
C VAL A 163 -15.27 5.69 5.73
N LYS A 164 -15.49 6.78 6.45
CA LYS A 164 -14.49 7.44 7.27
C LYS A 164 -14.22 6.60 8.53
N ASN A 165 -13.20 5.76 8.50
CA ASN A 165 -12.78 4.95 9.63
C ASN A 165 -11.72 5.67 10.47
N ALA A 166 -12.10 6.09 11.67
CA ALA A 166 -11.20 6.81 12.59
C ALA A 166 -10.07 5.92 13.12
N THR A 167 -10.32 4.62 13.33
CA THR A 167 -9.30 3.71 13.89
C THR A 167 -8.13 3.52 12.93
N TYR A 168 -8.37 3.57 11.61
CA TYR A 168 -7.31 3.49 10.61
C TYR A 168 -6.31 4.64 10.75
N LYS A 169 -6.81 5.85 11.02
CA LYS A 169 -5.98 7.02 11.29
C LYS A 169 -5.22 6.86 12.60
N GLU A 170 -5.93 6.50 13.68
CA GLU A 170 -5.34 6.32 15.01
C GLU A 170 -4.20 5.29 14.98
N ASN A 171 -4.41 4.16 14.32
CA ASN A 171 -3.42 3.10 14.21
C ASN A 171 -2.22 3.53 13.36
N LEU A 172 -2.43 4.23 12.24
CA LEU A 172 -1.32 4.73 11.42
C LEU A 172 -0.49 5.79 12.17
N LEU A 173 -1.12 6.59 13.05
CA LEU A 173 -0.43 7.56 13.91
C LEU A 173 0.37 6.91 15.05
N GLN A 174 0.17 5.62 15.34
CA GLN A 174 0.97 4.89 16.32
C GLN A 174 2.36 4.53 15.79
N LEU A 175 2.57 4.50 14.47
CA LEU A 175 3.88 4.32 13.87
C LEU A 175 4.86 5.36 14.43
N ASN A 176 6.07 4.93 14.80
CA ASN A 176 7.17 5.82 15.13
C ASN A 176 7.68 6.54 13.88
N SER A 177 7.79 5.81 12.78
CA SER A 177 8.23 6.33 11.48
C SER A 177 7.50 5.62 10.34
N PHE A 178 7.13 6.40 9.32
CA PHE A 178 6.65 5.90 8.04
C PHE A 178 7.55 6.47 6.93
N VAL A 179 8.47 5.65 6.44
CA VAL A 179 9.45 6.02 5.42
C VAL A 179 8.90 5.63 4.05
N LEU A 180 8.97 6.55 3.09
CA LEU A 180 8.52 6.38 1.72
C LEU A 180 9.70 6.58 0.77
N VAL A 181 10.14 5.52 0.10
CA VAL A 181 11.20 5.56 -0.91
C VAL A 181 10.56 5.61 -2.29
N LYS A 182 10.91 6.66 -3.07
CA LYS A 182 10.45 6.85 -4.45
C LYS A 182 11.60 6.67 -5.44
N PHE A 183 11.41 5.86 -6.48
CA PHE A 183 12.37 5.71 -7.56
C PHE A 183 12.15 6.79 -8.64
N ASN A 184 13.14 7.68 -8.82
CA ASN A 184 13.04 8.78 -9.79
C ASN A 184 12.81 8.31 -11.23
N ASN A 185 13.40 7.17 -11.60
CA ASN A 185 13.36 6.60 -12.94
C ASN A 185 12.46 5.36 -13.00
N ASP A 186 11.44 5.26 -12.15
CA ASP A 186 10.47 4.18 -12.22
C ASP A 186 9.71 4.22 -13.56
N THR A 187 9.64 3.07 -14.23
CA THR A 187 8.93 2.86 -15.51
C THR A 187 7.77 1.87 -15.38
N ILE A 188 7.65 1.26 -14.21
CA ILE A 188 6.68 0.23 -13.85
C ILE A 188 5.48 0.87 -13.16
N VAL A 189 5.72 1.68 -12.14
CA VAL A 189 4.68 2.35 -11.35
C VAL A 189 4.19 3.59 -12.09
N GLN A 190 2.89 3.62 -12.39
CA GLN A 190 2.27 4.73 -13.11
C GLN A 190 1.00 5.20 -12.38
N PRO A 191 0.96 6.44 -11.86
CA PRO A 191 2.07 7.42 -11.83
C PRO A 191 3.06 7.14 -10.70
N LYS A 192 4.36 7.34 -10.91
CA LYS A 192 5.41 7.16 -9.88
C LYS A 192 5.22 8.05 -8.64
N GLU A 193 4.44 9.12 -8.77
CA GLU A 193 4.04 10.02 -7.67
C GLU A 193 3.32 9.27 -6.54
N THR A 194 2.66 8.15 -6.84
CA THR A 194 1.98 7.27 -5.87
C THR A 194 2.91 6.73 -4.79
N GLU A 195 4.21 6.62 -5.08
CA GLU A 195 5.27 6.20 -4.15
C GLU A 195 5.40 7.15 -2.95
N TRP A 196 5.01 8.40 -3.13
CA TRP A 196 4.91 9.43 -2.08
C TRP A 196 3.48 9.91 -1.85
N PHE A 197 2.48 9.05 -2.05
CA PHE A 197 1.05 9.37 -1.92
C PHE A 197 0.52 10.47 -2.85
N GLY A 198 1.27 10.89 -3.86
CA GLY A 198 0.75 11.73 -4.94
C GLY A 198 -0.04 10.91 -5.95
N PHE A 199 -0.89 11.54 -6.74
CA PHE A 199 -1.62 10.85 -7.81
C PHE A 199 -2.07 11.84 -8.90
N TYR A 200 -2.70 11.33 -9.95
CA TYR A 200 -3.36 12.18 -10.94
C TYR A 200 -4.48 13.00 -10.29
N LYS A 201 -4.63 14.27 -10.69
CA LYS A 201 -5.80 15.07 -10.31
C LYS A 201 -7.10 14.46 -10.88
N PRO A 202 -8.23 14.50 -10.15
CA PRO A 202 -9.51 13.99 -10.62
C PRO A 202 -9.94 14.52 -12.00
N GLY A 203 -10.55 13.66 -12.80
CA GLY A 203 -11.09 13.95 -14.13
C GLY A 203 -10.07 13.92 -15.27
N GLN A 204 -8.80 13.60 -15.00
CA GLN A 204 -7.73 13.61 -15.99
C GLN A 204 -6.56 12.69 -15.60
N ALA A 205 -5.61 12.44 -16.50
CA ALA A 205 -4.46 11.54 -16.29
C ALA A 205 -3.12 12.13 -16.76
N LYS A 206 -2.88 13.41 -16.44
CA LYS A 206 -1.71 14.19 -16.88
C LYS A 206 -1.06 14.97 -15.74
N ASP A 207 -1.85 15.80 -15.05
CA ASP A 207 -1.40 16.62 -13.92
C ASP A 207 -1.51 15.84 -12.62
N PHE A 208 -0.63 16.14 -11.67
CA PHE A 208 -0.55 15.43 -10.39
C PHE A 208 -0.90 16.32 -9.20
N TYR A 209 -1.42 15.72 -8.14
CA TYR A 209 -1.42 16.29 -6.79
C TYR A 209 -0.37 15.59 -5.92
N THR A 210 0.15 16.31 -4.95
CA THR A 210 1.02 15.81 -3.88
C THR A 210 0.19 15.32 -2.69
N LEU A 211 0.79 14.54 -1.79
CA LEU A 211 0.12 14.14 -0.54
C LEU A 211 -0.52 15.36 0.15
N GLN A 212 0.20 16.47 0.25
CA GLN A 212 -0.24 17.69 0.94
C GLN A 212 -1.48 18.33 0.31
N GLU A 213 -1.67 18.14 -0.99
CA GLU A 213 -2.83 18.63 -1.75
C GLU A 213 -4.00 17.64 -1.74
N SER A 214 -3.77 16.39 -1.33
CA SER A 214 -4.81 15.35 -1.32
C SER A 214 -5.83 15.54 -0.19
N ASP A 215 -7.07 15.13 -0.44
CA ASP A 215 -8.13 15.08 0.58
C ASP A 215 -7.74 14.21 1.79
N LEU A 216 -6.95 13.16 1.55
CA LEU A 216 -6.39 12.32 2.60
C LEU A 216 -5.56 13.14 3.60
N TYR A 217 -4.76 14.10 3.14
CA TYR A 217 -3.93 14.92 4.02
C TYR A 217 -4.70 16.09 4.63
N THR A 218 -5.45 16.82 3.80
CA THR A 218 -6.15 18.04 4.23
C THR A 218 -7.23 17.71 5.26
N GLN A 219 -8.04 16.68 5.02
CA GLN A 219 -9.16 16.33 5.90
C GLN A 219 -8.71 15.52 7.12
N TYR A 220 -7.71 14.64 7.00
CA TYR A 220 -7.34 13.73 8.09
C TYR A 220 -6.11 14.15 8.87
N ILE A 221 -5.08 14.70 8.22
CA ILE A 221 -3.82 15.05 8.89
C ILE A 221 -3.87 16.49 9.42
N ILE A 222 -4.47 17.43 8.69
CA ILE A 222 -4.59 18.83 9.13
C ILE A 222 -5.89 19.10 9.90
N HIS A 223 -7.07 18.89 9.30
CA HIS A 223 -8.35 19.36 9.84
C HIS A 223 -9.04 18.39 10.81
N GLY A 224 -8.27 17.48 11.41
CA GLY A 224 -8.79 16.54 12.41
C GLY A 224 -9.34 17.18 13.69
N SER A 225 -9.41 18.51 13.79
CA SER A 225 -9.97 19.28 14.91
C SER A 225 -11.46 19.66 14.74
N ASP A 226 -11.98 19.72 13.52
CA ASP A 226 -13.21 20.51 13.25
C ASP A 226 -14.50 19.67 13.26
N GLN A 227 -14.43 18.37 13.59
CA GLN A 227 -15.57 17.45 13.70
C GLN A 227 -15.62 16.76 15.08
N GLY A 228 -15.33 17.50 16.17
CA GLY A 228 -15.57 17.03 17.54
C GLY A 228 -14.48 16.16 18.16
N TRP A 229 -13.23 16.29 17.70
CA TRP A 229 -12.09 15.54 18.26
C TRP A 229 -11.24 16.44 19.17
N PRO A 230 -10.70 15.94 20.30
CA PRO A 230 -9.93 16.75 21.24
C PRO A 230 -8.70 17.37 20.57
N ASN A 231 -8.46 18.64 20.88
CA ASN A 231 -7.31 19.46 20.45
C ASN A 231 -5.98 18.94 21.03
N ASP A 232 -5.51 17.78 20.59
CA ASP A 232 -4.22 17.24 20.99
C ASP A 232 -3.14 17.51 19.93
N ASN A 233 -2.42 18.61 20.18
CA ASN A 233 -1.03 18.90 19.80
C ASN A 233 -0.57 18.36 18.43
N ILE A 234 -1.07 19.00 17.36
CA ILE A 234 -0.79 18.72 15.94
C ILE A 234 0.71 18.83 15.61
N GLU A 235 1.46 19.67 16.33
CA GLU A 235 2.86 20.00 16.04
C GLU A 235 3.85 18.86 16.37
N GLY A 236 3.54 18.03 17.37
CA GLY A 236 4.33 16.84 17.71
C GLY A 236 4.12 15.65 16.76
N ARG A 237 3.01 15.64 15.99
CA ARG A 237 2.63 14.54 15.08
C ARG A 237 3.09 14.76 13.63
N LYS A 238 3.48 15.99 13.25
CA LYS A 238 3.96 16.36 11.89
C LYS A 238 5.32 15.73 11.48
N LYS A 239 6.04 15.04 12.37
CA LYS A 239 7.43 14.57 12.16
C LYS A 239 7.61 13.11 11.68
N ARG A 240 6.54 12.37 11.37
CA ARG A 240 6.64 10.89 11.25
C ARG A 240 6.68 10.32 9.83
N ILE A 241 6.22 11.05 8.81
CA ILE A 241 6.37 10.62 7.41
C ILE A 241 7.67 11.20 6.86
N ARG A 242 8.56 10.33 6.37
CA ARG A 242 9.84 10.72 5.76
C ARG A 242 9.88 10.25 4.33
N SER A 243 10.05 11.18 3.41
CA SER A 243 10.21 10.90 1.98
C SER A 243 11.71 10.81 1.65
N ILE A 244 12.10 9.72 1.01
CA ILE A 244 13.46 9.44 0.53
C ILE A 244 13.39 9.17 -0.97
N ILE A 245 14.36 9.72 -1.70
CA ILE A 245 14.59 9.47 -3.12
C ILE A 245 15.68 8.41 -3.24
#